data_AF-A0A7V5UJC6-F1
#
_entry.id   AF-A0A7V5UJC6-F1
#
_cell.length_a   1.000
_cell.length_b   1.000
_cell.length_c   1.000
_cell.angle_alpha   90.00
_cell.angle_beta   90.00
_cell.angle_gamma   90.00
#
_symmetry.space_group_name_H-M   'P 1'
#
loop_
_entity.id
_entity.type
_entity.pdbx_description
1 polymer ?
#
loop_
_entity_poly.entity_id
_entity_poly.type
_entity_poly.pdbx_seq_one_letter_code
_entity_poly.pdbx_strand_id
1 'polypeptide(L)'
;MANDVAVVPNVLKVDGHSVLYVDDDGRRFRLPIGNAAYLTRPELMDLQRASREVVTERDLFQCAGTFYELPARNAGGFRKIRPVATHPYSIQDYCSWRGLLVLTGMAVGAPAENEHVVRSSDGKCAVWLGAVDDLWEMGKPIGRGGPWTDALVKAGVPSDPYLMAGFDRKRVTIWHNASCPVRFRLEVDISGTGNWYGFKTVEVPDATRYEYRFPDEFAAYWVRMVADTNCRATVEFAYD
;
A
#
# COMPACT_ATOMS: atom_id res chain seq x y z
N MET A 1 26.51 14.28 6.66
CA MET A 1 25.55 14.43 7.77
C MET A 1 24.17 14.86 7.26
N ALA A 2 23.97 16.06 6.71
CA ALA A 2 22.63 16.47 6.21
C ALA A 2 22.11 15.60 5.05
N ASN A 3 22.99 15.17 4.13
CA ASN A 3 22.61 14.30 3.02
C ASN A 3 22.24 12.87 3.46
N ASP A 4 22.76 12.41 4.61
CA ASP A 4 22.58 11.03 5.07
C ASP A 4 21.24 10.82 5.80
N VAL A 5 20.52 11.92 6.10
CA VAL A 5 19.22 11.91 6.80
C VAL A 5 18.08 12.50 5.96
N ALA A 6 18.38 12.99 4.76
CA ALA A 6 17.38 13.58 3.87
C ALA A 6 16.28 12.57 3.50
N VAL A 7 15.06 13.05 3.28
CA VAL A 7 14.01 12.23 2.66
C VAL A 7 14.45 11.91 1.23
N VAL A 8 14.41 10.64 0.86
CA VAL A 8 14.76 10.20 -0.49
C VAL A 8 13.52 10.36 -1.38
N PRO A 9 13.53 11.24 -2.38
CA PRO A 9 12.38 11.44 -3.26
C PRO A 9 12.31 10.31 -4.31
N ASN A 10 11.15 10.15 -4.94
CA ASN A 10 10.86 9.22 -6.04
C ASN A 10 11.00 7.72 -5.68
N VAL A 11 10.93 7.37 -4.39
CA VAL A 11 10.90 5.96 -3.94
C VAL A 11 9.56 5.31 -4.27
N LEU A 12 8.48 6.08 -4.21
CA LEU A 12 7.10 5.65 -4.42
C LEU A 12 6.49 6.44 -5.57
N LYS A 13 5.75 5.77 -6.45
CA LYS A 13 5.07 6.43 -7.57
C LYS A 13 3.60 6.05 -7.60
N VAL A 14 2.71 7.03 -7.55
CA VAL A 14 1.30 6.79 -7.92
C VAL A 14 1.24 6.46 -9.41
N ASP A 15 0.68 5.29 -9.72
CA ASP A 15 0.47 4.81 -11.08
C ASP A 15 -0.94 4.24 -11.18
N GLY A 16 -1.81 5.01 -11.84
CA GLY A 16 -3.24 4.75 -11.82
C GLY A 16 -3.84 4.93 -10.43
N HIS A 17 -4.58 3.92 -9.97
CA HIS A 17 -5.19 3.91 -8.63
C HIS A 17 -4.36 3.16 -7.59
N SER A 18 -3.08 2.88 -7.86
CA SER A 18 -2.18 2.18 -6.95
C SER A 18 -0.85 2.90 -6.79
N VAL A 19 -0.07 2.55 -5.76
CA VAL A 19 1.32 2.99 -5.65
C VAL A 19 2.25 1.89 -6.13
N LEU A 20 3.15 2.20 -7.04
CA LEU A 20 4.23 1.33 -7.49
C LEU A 20 5.49 1.58 -6.64
N TYR A 21 6.03 0.49 -6.09
CA TYR A 21 7.36 0.41 -5.52
C TYR A 21 8.23 -0.54 -6.37
N VAL A 22 9.50 -0.17 -6.55
CA VAL A 22 10.50 -1.01 -7.22
C VAL A 22 11.67 -1.23 -6.27
N ASP A 23 11.94 -2.48 -5.91
CA ASP A 23 13.05 -2.83 -5.02
C ASP A 23 14.41 -2.75 -5.73
N ASP A 24 15.50 -2.86 -4.97
CA ASP A 24 16.88 -2.82 -5.50
C ASP A 24 17.17 -3.95 -6.51
N ASP A 25 16.41 -5.04 -6.46
CA ASP A 25 16.52 -6.18 -7.38
C ASP A 25 15.65 -5.97 -8.64
N GLY A 26 15.02 -4.80 -8.81
CA GLY A 26 14.16 -4.44 -9.93
C GLY A 26 12.76 -5.05 -9.87
N ARG A 27 12.38 -5.67 -8.74
CA ARG A 27 11.04 -6.26 -8.58
C ARG A 27 10.03 -5.17 -8.32
N ARG A 28 8.87 -5.33 -8.95
CA ARG A 28 7.78 -4.36 -8.94
C ARG A 28 6.68 -4.85 -8.01
N PHE A 29 6.17 -3.96 -7.17
CA PHE A 29 5.08 -4.23 -6.24
C PHE A 29 4.08 -3.08 -6.27
N ARG A 30 2.79 -3.41 -6.27
CA ARG A 30 1.71 -2.42 -6.20
C ARG A 30 1.03 -2.47 -4.85
N LEU A 31 0.89 -1.31 -4.22
CA LEU A 31 0.23 -1.13 -2.93
C LEU A 31 -1.09 -0.37 -3.07
N PRO A 32 -2.08 -0.66 -2.21
CA PRO A 32 -3.32 0.11 -2.12
C PRO A 32 -3.04 1.55 -1.68
N ILE A 33 -3.91 2.47 -2.10
CA ILE A 33 -3.97 3.83 -1.58
C ILE A 33 -4.97 3.84 -0.42
N GLY A 34 -4.47 4.07 0.79
CA GLY A 34 -5.28 4.16 2.01
C GLY A 34 -5.95 5.53 2.20
N ASN A 35 -5.31 6.59 1.70
CA ASN A 35 -5.81 7.96 1.78
C ASN A 35 -5.91 8.58 0.37
N ALA A 36 -7.13 8.95 -0.03
CA ALA A 36 -7.40 9.49 -1.36
C ALA A 36 -6.70 10.82 -1.66
N ALA A 37 -6.18 11.54 -0.65
CA ALA A 37 -5.39 12.75 -0.86
C ALA A 37 -4.15 12.51 -1.73
N TYR A 38 -3.58 11.30 -1.73
CA TYR A 38 -2.41 10.97 -2.55
C TYR A 38 -2.74 10.78 -4.05
N LEU A 39 -4.02 10.61 -4.41
CA LEU A 39 -4.44 10.61 -5.82
C LEU A 39 -4.41 12.02 -6.41
N THR A 40 -4.71 13.04 -5.60
CA THR A 40 -4.72 14.45 -6.05
C THR A 40 -3.41 15.17 -5.77
N ARG A 41 -2.66 14.71 -4.75
CA ARG A 41 -1.36 15.26 -4.35
C ARG A 41 -0.30 14.16 -4.18
N PRO A 42 0.09 13.46 -5.25
CA PRO A 42 1.08 12.39 -5.20
C PRO A 42 2.47 12.88 -4.75
N GLU A 43 2.80 14.15 -4.96
CA GLU A 43 4.06 14.79 -4.54
C GLU A 43 4.26 14.77 -3.03
N LEU A 44 3.20 14.60 -2.23
CA LEU A 44 3.32 14.49 -0.78
C LEU A 44 4.14 13.28 -0.36
N MET A 45 4.17 12.19 -1.15
CA MET A 45 4.96 11.01 -0.80
C MET A 45 6.46 11.30 -0.83
N ASP A 46 6.93 12.22 -1.68
CA ASP A 46 8.34 12.61 -1.76
C ASP A 46 8.78 13.51 -0.58
N LEU A 47 7.82 14.01 0.19
CA LEU A 47 8.06 14.77 1.42
C LEU A 47 8.04 13.89 2.67
N GLN A 48 7.81 12.58 2.51
CA GLN A 48 7.60 11.64 3.61
C GLN A 48 8.67 10.56 3.66
N ARG A 49 9.02 10.14 4.87
CA ARG A 49 9.90 9.00 5.09
C ARG A 49 9.20 7.71 4.65
N ALA A 50 9.64 7.13 3.53
CA ALA A 50 9.08 5.86 3.06
C ALA A 50 9.40 4.69 4.00
N SER A 51 10.60 4.61 4.58
CA SER A 51 10.99 3.50 5.46
C SER A 51 11.94 3.94 6.57
N ARG A 52 11.80 3.33 7.76
CA ARG A 52 12.76 3.46 8.86
C ARG A 52 12.62 2.34 9.89
N GLU A 53 13.73 2.00 10.54
CA GLU A 53 13.75 1.20 11.75
C GLU A 53 13.10 1.95 12.92
N VAL A 54 12.17 1.30 13.62
CA VAL A 54 11.46 1.87 14.79
C VAL A 54 11.69 1.08 16.08
N VAL A 55 12.08 -0.18 15.96
CA VAL A 55 12.58 -1.06 17.02
C VAL A 55 13.66 -1.93 16.38
N THR A 56 14.63 -2.42 17.14
CA THR A 56 15.65 -3.35 16.66
C THR A 56 15.01 -4.46 15.81
N GLU A 57 15.45 -4.58 14.55
CA GLU A 57 14.96 -5.56 13.57
C GLU A 57 13.48 -5.40 13.13
N ARG A 58 12.83 -4.27 13.47
CA ARG A 58 11.47 -3.92 13.03
C ARG A 58 11.48 -2.60 12.27
N ASP A 59 11.41 -2.70 10.95
CA ASP A 59 11.22 -1.55 10.08
C ASP A 59 9.74 -1.30 9.84
N LEU A 60 9.36 -0.02 9.78
CA LEU A 60 8.11 0.40 9.19
C LEU A 60 8.35 0.90 7.76
N PHE A 61 7.28 0.80 6.98
CA PHE A 61 7.15 1.40 5.67
C PHE A 61 5.86 2.22 5.64
N GLN A 62 5.93 3.46 5.17
CA GLN A 62 4.78 4.34 5.02
C GLN A 62 4.49 4.53 3.54
N CYS A 63 3.24 4.30 3.14
CA CYS A 63 2.81 4.52 1.77
C CYS A 63 1.35 4.94 1.71
N ALA A 64 1.10 6.08 1.06
CA ALA A 64 -0.23 6.60 0.72
C ALA A 64 -1.30 6.51 1.83
N GLY A 65 -0.91 6.80 3.08
CA GLY A 65 -1.82 6.81 4.24
C GLY A 65 -1.92 5.48 4.99
N THR A 66 -1.03 4.53 4.73
CA THR A 66 -0.97 3.27 5.46
C THR A 66 0.45 3.04 5.97
N PHE A 67 0.58 2.66 7.24
CA PHE A 67 1.80 2.06 7.77
C PHE A 67 1.81 0.58 7.50
N TYR A 68 2.99 0.06 7.20
CA TYR A 68 3.25 -1.35 7.00
C TYR A 68 4.44 -1.79 7.84
N GLU A 69 4.43 -3.01 8.34
CA GLU A 69 5.64 -3.69 8.77
C GLU A 69 6.44 -4.08 7.54
N LEU A 70 7.72 -3.73 7.54
CA LEU A 70 8.68 -4.12 6.52
C LEU A 70 9.67 -5.12 7.13
N PRO A 71 9.54 -6.42 6.81
CA PRO A 71 10.51 -7.40 7.29
C PRO A 71 11.90 -7.14 6.74
N ALA A 72 12.92 -7.52 7.51
CA ALA A 72 14.30 -7.53 7.04
C ALA A 72 14.47 -8.41 5.78
N ARG A 73 15.49 -8.14 4.96
CA ARG A 73 15.72 -8.86 3.68
C ARG A 73 15.89 -10.37 3.88
N ASN A 74 16.54 -10.81 4.96
CA ASN A 74 16.70 -12.22 5.32
C ASN A 74 15.40 -12.87 5.82
N ALA A 75 14.38 -12.08 6.17
CA ALA A 75 13.03 -12.53 6.58
C ALA A 75 11.98 -12.38 5.45
N GLY A 76 12.42 -12.22 4.20
CA GLY A 76 11.56 -12.14 3.02
C GLY A 76 11.33 -10.71 2.50
N GLY A 77 11.81 -9.69 3.20
CA GLY A 77 11.81 -8.30 2.72
C GLY A 77 10.42 -7.80 2.34
N PHE A 78 10.38 -6.98 1.29
CA PHE A 78 9.15 -6.35 0.80
C PHE A 78 8.07 -7.35 0.35
N ARG A 79 8.45 -8.57 -0.10
CA ARG A 79 7.48 -9.63 -0.45
C ARG A 79 6.61 -10.05 0.73
N LYS A 80 7.05 -9.75 1.95
CA LYS A 80 6.40 -10.05 3.22
C LYS A 80 5.92 -8.80 3.96
N ILE A 81 5.73 -7.70 3.24
CA ILE A 81 5.16 -6.47 3.80
C ILE A 81 3.73 -6.71 4.32
N ARG A 82 3.38 -6.14 5.47
CA ARG A 82 2.05 -6.29 6.07
C ARG A 82 1.50 -4.95 6.50
N PRO A 83 0.25 -4.59 6.15
CA PRO A 83 -0.33 -3.35 6.64
C PRO A 83 -0.56 -3.44 8.16
N VAL A 84 -0.31 -2.33 8.84
CA VAL A 84 -0.48 -2.14 10.28
C VAL A 84 -1.78 -1.38 10.51
N ALA A 85 -1.87 -0.17 9.94
CA ALA A 85 -3.02 0.72 10.09
C ALA A 85 -3.10 1.71 8.93
N THR A 86 -4.33 2.03 8.53
CA THR A 86 -4.61 3.11 7.56
C THR A 86 -5.12 4.34 8.30
N HIS A 87 -4.55 5.51 8.00
CA HIS A 87 -4.79 6.74 8.74
C HIS A 87 -4.95 7.97 7.83
N PRO A 88 -5.63 9.03 8.30
CA PRO A 88 -5.79 10.27 7.52
C PRO A 88 -4.60 11.23 7.65
N TYR A 89 -3.64 10.94 8.55
CA TYR A 89 -2.56 11.87 8.90
C TYR A 89 -1.50 12.03 7.80
N SER A 90 -0.88 13.21 7.75
CA SER A 90 0.26 13.53 6.88
C SER A 90 1.58 13.39 7.65
N ILE A 91 1.90 12.16 8.08
CA ILE A 91 3.11 11.87 8.86
C ILE A 91 4.33 12.12 7.96
N GLN A 92 5.24 12.99 8.39
CA GLN A 92 6.38 13.40 7.55
C GLN A 92 7.60 12.51 7.77
N ASP A 93 7.94 12.25 9.03
CA ASP A 93 9.02 11.36 9.41
C ASP A 93 8.63 10.68 10.73
N TYR A 94 9.30 9.59 11.04
CA TYR A 94 9.09 8.83 12.26
C TYR A 94 10.41 8.20 12.70
N CYS A 95 10.61 7.91 13.98
CA CYS A 95 11.80 7.22 14.45
C CYS A 95 11.59 6.53 15.79
N SER A 96 12.59 5.74 16.21
CA SER A 96 12.71 5.31 17.60
C SER A 96 13.45 6.35 18.43
N TRP A 97 12.94 6.67 19.62
CA TRP A 97 13.65 7.43 20.63
C TRP A 97 13.31 6.92 22.04
N ARG A 98 14.32 6.43 22.77
CA ARG A 98 14.17 5.89 24.13
C ARG A 98 13.07 4.83 24.26
N GLY A 99 12.93 3.99 23.24
CA GLY A 99 11.90 2.93 23.21
C GLY A 99 10.51 3.40 22.78
N LEU A 100 10.34 4.68 22.45
CA LEU A 100 9.09 5.24 21.93
C LEU A 100 9.17 5.41 20.41
N LEU A 101 8.04 5.22 19.74
CA LEU A 101 7.80 5.70 18.40
C LEU A 101 7.56 7.21 18.45
N VAL A 102 8.33 7.95 17.65
CA VAL A 102 8.17 9.38 17.43
C VAL A 102 7.57 9.58 16.05
N LEU A 103 6.54 10.43 15.92
CA LEU A 103 5.99 10.85 14.63
C LEU A 103 6.06 12.38 14.50
N THR A 104 6.36 12.86 13.29
CA THR A 104 6.36 14.28 12.93
C THR A 104 5.25 14.61 11.93
N GLY A 105 5.01 15.90 11.66
CA GLY A 105 3.88 16.36 10.85
C GLY A 105 2.67 16.81 11.67
N MET A 106 2.89 17.15 12.95
CA MET A 106 1.84 17.62 13.85
C MET A 106 1.21 18.93 13.37
N ALA A 107 -0.12 18.99 13.38
CA ALA A 107 -0.84 20.22 13.13
C ALA A 107 -0.58 21.23 14.28
N VAL A 108 -0.41 22.50 13.92
CA VAL A 108 -0.17 23.59 14.89
C VAL A 108 -1.25 23.61 15.98
N GLY A 109 -2.51 23.38 15.61
CA GLY A 109 -3.66 23.33 16.52
C GLY A 109 -4.02 21.96 17.09
N ALA A 110 -3.13 20.96 17.09
CA ALA A 110 -3.44 19.67 17.71
C ALA A 110 -3.81 19.86 19.21
N PRO A 111 -4.71 19.04 19.78
CA PRO A 111 -5.17 19.23 21.17
C PRO A 111 -4.01 19.25 22.16
N ALA A 112 -4.08 20.11 23.17
CA ALA A 112 -3.03 20.25 24.19
C ALA A 112 -3.12 19.14 25.25
N GLU A 113 -4.32 18.58 25.41
CA GLU A 113 -4.66 17.50 26.32
C GLU A 113 -4.31 16.10 25.81
N ASN A 114 -3.88 15.97 24.55
CA ASN A 114 -3.45 14.68 24.01
C ASN A 114 -2.11 14.29 24.62
N GLU A 115 -2.10 13.24 25.44
CA GLU A 115 -0.93 12.78 26.20
C GLU A 115 0.26 12.34 25.31
N HIS A 116 -0.01 11.95 24.06
CA HIS A 116 1.03 11.60 23.10
C HIS A 116 1.71 12.83 22.50
N VAL A 117 1.15 14.04 22.63
CA VAL A 117 1.68 15.23 21.96
C VAL A 117 2.66 15.96 22.87
N VAL A 118 3.94 15.91 22.52
CA VAL A 118 4.99 16.67 23.21
C VAL A 118 5.33 17.92 22.41
N ARG A 119 5.25 19.08 23.07
CA ARG A 119 5.51 20.39 22.47
C ARG A 119 6.77 21.02 23.01
N SER A 120 7.51 21.64 22.11
CA SER A 120 8.61 22.56 22.47
C SER A 120 8.10 23.73 23.31
N SER A 121 8.98 24.27 24.17
CA SER A 121 8.64 25.39 25.05
C SER A 121 8.30 26.70 24.30
N ASP A 122 8.80 26.87 23.08
CA ASP A 122 8.45 28.01 22.22
C ASP A 122 7.21 27.77 21.34
N GLY A 123 6.61 26.57 21.44
CA GLY A 123 5.41 26.18 20.71
C GLY A 123 5.60 25.97 19.21
N LYS A 124 6.83 26.08 18.67
CA LYS A 124 7.08 26.02 17.21
C LYS A 124 7.18 24.59 16.66
N CYS A 125 7.42 23.63 17.54
CA CYS A 125 7.55 22.22 17.20
C CYS A 125 6.70 21.36 18.13
N ALA A 126 6.10 20.33 17.56
CA ALA A 126 5.42 19.26 18.28
C ALA A 126 5.69 17.93 17.60
N VAL A 127 5.80 16.88 18.41
CA VAL A 127 5.89 15.48 17.96
C VAL A 127 4.82 14.67 18.67
N TRP A 128 4.41 13.57 18.04
CA TRP A 128 3.63 12.54 18.70
C TRP A 128 4.60 11.47 19.24
N LEU A 129 4.38 10.99 20.46
CA LEU A 129 5.15 9.94 21.13
C LEU A 129 4.22 8.83 21.62
N GLY A 130 4.57 7.58 21.37
CA GLY A 130 3.84 6.44 21.90
C GLY A 130 4.58 5.12 21.69
N ALA A 131 3.91 4.01 21.96
CA ALA A 131 4.38 2.69 21.59
C ALA A 131 4.14 2.45 20.08
N VAL A 132 4.89 1.51 19.50
CA VAL A 132 4.64 1.10 18.09
C VAL A 132 3.25 0.48 17.94
N ASP A 133 2.76 -0.19 18.98
CA ASP A 133 1.46 -0.87 18.94
C ASP A 133 0.28 0.11 19.00
N ASP A 134 0.49 1.35 19.47
CA ASP A 134 -0.51 2.43 19.42
C ASP A 134 -0.90 2.76 17.96
N LEU A 135 -0.08 2.39 16.98
CA LEU A 135 -0.45 2.52 15.56
C LEU A 135 -1.74 1.76 15.23
N TRP A 136 -2.04 0.65 15.93
CA TRP A 136 -3.26 -0.14 15.71
C TRP A 136 -4.53 0.64 16.09
N GLU A 137 -4.41 1.66 16.95
CA GLU A 137 -5.52 2.53 17.33
C GLU A 137 -5.90 3.53 16.23
N MET A 138 -5.02 3.74 15.23
CA MET A 138 -5.30 4.62 14.10
C MET A 138 -6.37 4.08 13.14
N GLY A 139 -6.68 2.79 13.24
CA GLY A 139 -7.74 2.13 12.47
C GLY A 139 -7.23 0.92 11.69
N LYS A 140 -8.17 0.06 11.30
CA LYS A 140 -7.87 -1.13 10.52
C LYS A 140 -7.31 -0.76 9.13
N PRO A 141 -6.43 -1.61 8.56
CA PRO A 141 -6.02 -1.50 7.18
C PRO A 141 -7.21 -1.48 6.22
N ILE A 142 -7.32 -0.38 5.47
CA ILE A 142 -8.23 -0.21 4.34
C ILE A 142 -7.48 0.40 3.17
N GLY A 143 -8.02 0.28 1.96
CA GLY A 143 -7.40 0.89 0.79
C GLY A 143 -8.07 0.50 -0.52
N ARG A 144 -7.73 1.22 -1.58
CA ARG A 144 -8.22 0.96 -2.93
C ARG A 144 -7.10 1.04 -3.94
N GLY A 145 -7.27 0.34 -5.05
CA GLY A 145 -6.32 0.34 -6.15
C GLY A 145 -6.26 -1.00 -6.84
N GLY A 146 -5.30 -1.21 -7.72
CA GLY A 146 -5.15 -2.51 -8.31
C GLY A 146 -4.03 -2.59 -9.33
N PRO A 147 -3.87 -3.76 -9.96
CA PRO A 147 -2.77 -4.00 -10.88
C PRO A 147 -2.86 -3.21 -12.19
N TRP A 148 -4.07 -2.79 -12.61
CA TRP A 148 -4.32 -2.08 -13.86
C TRP A 148 -5.32 -0.95 -13.67
N THR A 149 -5.00 0.23 -14.17
CA THR A 149 -5.90 1.38 -14.31
C THR A 149 -5.78 1.91 -15.71
N ASP A 150 -6.82 1.70 -16.52
CA ASP A 150 -6.82 2.05 -17.95
C ASP A 150 -5.55 1.57 -18.69
N ALA A 151 -5.06 0.38 -18.33
CA ALA A 151 -3.76 -0.10 -18.75
C ALA A 151 -3.85 -0.82 -20.11
N LEU A 152 -2.82 -0.67 -20.94
CA LEU A 152 -2.63 -1.51 -22.12
C LEU A 152 -2.19 -2.90 -21.66
N VAL A 153 -3.08 -3.87 -21.79
CA VAL A 153 -2.86 -5.27 -21.41
C VAL A 153 -2.47 -6.09 -22.64
N LYS A 154 -1.42 -6.88 -22.48
CA LYS A 154 -1.00 -7.88 -23.46
C LYS A 154 -1.50 -9.26 -23.02
N ALA A 155 -2.12 -9.99 -23.95
CA ALA A 155 -2.61 -11.34 -23.75
C ALA A 155 -1.51 -12.25 -23.18
N GLY A 156 -1.86 -13.02 -22.14
CA GLY A 156 -0.98 -13.97 -21.49
C GLY A 156 0.12 -13.37 -20.61
N VAL A 157 0.27 -12.04 -20.55
CA VAL A 157 1.27 -11.38 -19.71
C VAL A 157 0.67 -11.03 -18.35
N PRO A 158 1.23 -11.53 -17.23
CA PRO A 158 0.76 -11.15 -15.90
C PRO A 158 1.03 -9.69 -15.57
N SER A 159 0.11 -9.09 -14.81
CA SER A 159 0.32 -7.78 -14.19
C SER A 159 1.43 -7.82 -13.12
N ASP A 160 1.85 -6.63 -12.67
CA ASP A 160 2.59 -6.51 -11.42
C ASP A 160 1.75 -7.11 -10.25
N PRO A 161 2.40 -7.71 -9.23
CA PRO A 161 1.76 -8.13 -7.98
C PRO A 161 1.09 -6.95 -7.26
N TYR A 162 -0.13 -7.14 -6.80
CA TYR A 162 -0.86 -6.20 -5.96
C TYR A 162 -1.08 -6.81 -4.56
N LEU A 163 -0.76 -6.04 -3.51
CA LEU A 163 -0.82 -6.51 -2.13
C LEU A 163 -2.26 -6.82 -1.74
N MET A 164 -2.47 -8.02 -1.19
CA MET A 164 -3.78 -8.52 -0.76
C MET A 164 -3.83 -8.94 0.71
N ALA A 165 -2.68 -9.30 1.30
CA ALA A 165 -2.61 -9.69 2.70
C ALA A 165 -2.82 -8.53 3.68
N GLY A 166 -3.40 -8.86 4.83
CA GLY A 166 -3.58 -7.93 5.96
C GLY A 166 -4.78 -6.99 5.83
N PHE A 167 -5.62 -7.19 4.82
CA PHE A 167 -6.91 -6.50 4.68
C PHE A 167 -8.05 -7.47 4.99
N ASP A 168 -9.14 -6.98 5.57
CA ASP A 168 -10.28 -7.81 5.97
C ASP A 168 -11.16 -8.15 4.74
N ARG A 169 -12.10 -7.28 4.38
CA ARG A 169 -13.06 -7.55 3.30
C ARG A 169 -12.50 -7.09 1.97
N LYS A 170 -12.66 -7.93 0.94
CA LYS A 170 -12.05 -7.70 -0.36
C LYS A 170 -13.10 -7.81 -1.45
N ARG A 171 -13.11 -6.85 -2.35
CA ARG A 171 -13.84 -6.94 -3.63
C ARG A 171 -12.92 -6.57 -4.77
N VAL A 172 -13.19 -7.13 -5.95
CA VAL A 172 -12.54 -6.77 -7.20
C VAL A 172 -13.59 -6.37 -8.24
N THR A 173 -13.31 -5.30 -8.97
CA THR A 173 -14.06 -4.84 -10.13
C THR A 173 -13.16 -4.92 -11.35
N ILE A 174 -13.65 -5.55 -12.42
CA ILE A 174 -12.92 -5.77 -13.67
C ILE A 174 -13.70 -5.14 -14.81
N TRP A 175 -12.99 -4.42 -15.68
CA TRP A 175 -13.55 -3.81 -16.88
C TRP A 175 -12.53 -3.82 -18.02
N HIS A 176 -13.00 -3.89 -19.27
CA HIS A 176 -12.18 -3.73 -20.46
C HIS A 176 -12.91 -3.01 -21.60
N ASN A 177 -12.15 -2.54 -22.59
CA ASN A 177 -12.68 -1.88 -23.78
C ASN A 177 -12.82 -2.76 -25.03
N ALA A 178 -12.42 -4.04 -24.98
CA ALA A 178 -12.53 -4.94 -26.12
C ALA A 178 -14.01 -5.14 -26.55
N SER A 179 -14.23 -5.37 -27.84
CA SER A 179 -15.56 -5.60 -28.45
C SER A 179 -16.00 -7.07 -28.43
N CYS A 180 -15.31 -7.91 -27.65
CA CYS A 180 -15.63 -9.31 -27.44
C CYS A 180 -15.38 -9.65 -25.97
N PRO A 181 -15.99 -10.74 -25.45
CA PRO A 181 -15.71 -11.19 -24.10
C PRO A 181 -14.22 -11.49 -23.90
N VAL A 182 -13.67 -11.04 -22.76
CA VAL A 182 -12.27 -11.29 -22.38
C VAL A 182 -12.24 -12.16 -21.13
N ARG A 183 -11.40 -13.20 -21.14
CA ARG A 183 -11.19 -14.01 -19.93
C ARG A 183 -10.02 -13.48 -19.13
N PHE A 184 -10.28 -13.21 -17.86
CA PHE A 184 -9.30 -12.81 -16.87
C PHE A 184 -9.04 -13.95 -15.91
N ARG A 185 -7.78 -14.36 -15.80
CA ARG A 185 -7.30 -15.27 -14.77
C ARG A 185 -6.75 -14.46 -13.61
N LEU A 186 -7.34 -14.64 -12.44
CA LEU A 186 -6.82 -14.18 -11.15
C LEU A 186 -5.83 -15.22 -10.66
N GLU A 187 -4.59 -14.81 -10.46
CA GLU A 187 -3.55 -15.63 -9.85
C GLU A 187 -3.15 -15.06 -8.51
N VAL A 188 -2.87 -15.95 -7.56
CA VAL A 188 -2.50 -15.57 -6.20
C VAL A 188 -1.19 -16.21 -5.78
N ASP A 189 -0.37 -15.46 -5.07
CA ASP A 189 0.76 -15.95 -4.31
C ASP A 189 0.32 -16.04 -2.85
N ILE A 190 0.00 -17.27 -2.42
CA ILE A 190 -0.57 -17.53 -1.10
C ILE A 190 0.42 -17.16 0.01
N SER A 191 1.70 -17.47 -0.20
CA SER A 191 2.71 -17.36 0.84
C SER A 191 3.61 -16.14 0.71
N GLY A 192 3.56 -15.38 -0.38
CA GLY A 192 4.49 -14.27 -0.64
C GLY A 192 5.88 -14.75 -1.06
N THR A 193 5.98 -15.94 -1.64
CA THR A 193 7.26 -16.56 -2.06
C THR A 193 7.52 -16.44 -3.56
N GLY A 194 6.61 -15.84 -4.32
CA GLY A 194 6.64 -15.77 -5.77
C GLY A 194 6.07 -17.00 -6.47
N ASN A 195 5.45 -17.92 -5.74
CA ASN A 195 4.77 -19.10 -6.30
C ASN A 195 3.31 -18.76 -6.59
N TRP A 196 2.93 -18.76 -7.87
CA TRP A 196 1.62 -18.30 -8.33
C TRP A 196 0.68 -19.47 -8.65
N TYR A 197 -0.55 -19.37 -8.16
CA TYR A 197 -1.60 -20.36 -8.38
C TYR A 197 -2.83 -19.70 -8.99
N GLY A 198 -3.47 -20.38 -9.94
CA GLY A 198 -4.75 -19.92 -10.48
C GLY A 198 -5.85 -20.03 -9.43
N PHE A 199 -6.45 -18.90 -9.04
CA PHE A 199 -7.57 -18.86 -8.10
C PHE A 199 -8.91 -18.95 -8.83
N LYS A 200 -9.11 -18.08 -9.83
CA LYS A 200 -10.39 -17.95 -10.53
C LYS A 200 -10.14 -17.48 -11.96
N THR A 201 -10.89 -18.03 -12.90
CA THR A 201 -11.01 -17.46 -14.25
C THR A 201 -12.42 -16.93 -14.41
N VAL A 202 -12.54 -15.70 -14.90
CA VAL A 202 -13.82 -15.04 -15.15
C VAL A 202 -13.86 -14.55 -16.58
N GLU A 203 -15.00 -14.75 -17.24
CA GLU A 203 -15.26 -14.16 -18.55
C GLU A 203 -16.05 -12.87 -18.33
N VAL A 204 -15.49 -11.76 -18.80
CA VAL A 204 -16.12 -10.43 -18.71
C VAL A 204 -16.67 -10.10 -20.09
N PRO A 205 -18.00 -9.91 -20.25
CA PRO A 205 -18.58 -9.46 -21.51
C PRO A 205 -18.16 -8.04 -21.87
N ASP A 206 -18.26 -7.70 -23.14
CA ASP A 206 -18.01 -6.35 -23.64
C ASP A 206 -18.89 -5.31 -22.95
N ALA A 207 -18.35 -4.10 -22.77
CA ALA A 207 -19.03 -2.95 -22.16
C ALA A 207 -19.63 -3.17 -20.74
N THR A 208 -19.29 -4.26 -20.05
CA THR A 208 -19.79 -4.53 -18.69
C THR A 208 -18.68 -4.47 -17.64
N ARG A 209 -19.08 -4.23 -16.38
CA ARG A 209 -18.20 -4.37 -15.22
C ARG A 209 -18.54 -5.68 -14.52
N TYR A 210 -17.52 -6.48 -14.26
CA TYR A 210 -17.64 -7.66 -13.42
C TYR A 210 -17.21 -7.32 -11.99
N GLU A 211 -18.04 -7.64 -11.00
CA GLU A 211 -17.69 -7.51 -9.57
C GLU A 211 -17.64 -8.90 -8.92
N TYR A 212 -16.64 -9.11 -8.08
CA TYR A 212 -16.55 -10.29 -7.23
C TYR A 212 -16.13 -9.92 -5.82
N ARG A 213 -16.86 -10.45 -4.84
CA ARG A 213 -16.56 -10.33 -3.41
C ARG A 213 -15.91 -11.63 -2.94
N PHE A 214 -14.74 -11.50 -2.32
CA PHE A 214 -14.05 -12.65 -1.75
C PHE A 214 -14.70 -13.04 -0.41
N PRO A 215 -14.68 -14.34 -0.04
CA PRO A 215 -15.02 -14.74 1.32
C PRO A 215 -14.16 -14.01 2.35
N ASP A 216 -14.69 -13.76 3.55
CA ASP A 216 -13.98 -13.02 4.60
C ASP A 216 -12.71 -13.77 5.04
N GLU A 217 -12.70 -15.09 4.95
CA GLU A 217 -11.56 -15.96 5.27
C GLU A 217 -10.54 -16.07 4.12
N PHE A 218 -10.79 -15.43 2.97
CA PHE A 218 -9.89 -15.52 1.84
C PHE A 218 -8.55 -14.85 2.14
N ALA A 219 -7.49 -15.67 2.13
CA ALA A 219 -6.13 -15.25 2.40
C ALA A 219 -5.21 -15.61 1.22
N ALA A 220 -4.55 -14.58 0.71
CA ALA A 220 -3.38 -14.68 -0.16
C ALA A 220 -2.51 -13.46 0.08
N TYR A 221 -1.21 -13.58 -0.17
CA TYR A 221 -0.27 -12.50 0.03
C TYR A 221 -0.35 -11.45 -1.08
N TRP A 222 -0.26 -11.93 -2.32
CA TRP A 222 -0.33 -11.09 -3.51
C TRP A 222 -1.34 -11.65 -4.50
N VAL A 223 -1.92 -10.75 -5.29
CA VAL A 223 -2.77 -11.09 -6.43
C VAL A 223 -2.21 -10.44 -7.70
N ARG A 224 -2.37 -11.11 -8.83
CA ARG A 224 -2.08 -10.55 -10.16
C ARG A 224 -3.11 -11.02 -11.17
N MET A 225 -3.18 -10.30 -12.29
CA MET A 225 -4.15 -10.53 -13.35
C MET A 225 -3.46 -10.97 -14.64
N VAL A 226 -4.10 -11.89 -15.36
CA VAL A 226 -3.72 -12.26 -16.73
C VAL A 226 -4.97 -12.19 -17.59
N ALA A 227 -4.95 -11.41 -18.67
CA ALA A 227 -6.01 -11.42 -19.67
C ALA A 227 -5.63 -12.36 -20.84
N ASP A 228 -6.60 -13.01 -21.47
CA ASP A 228 -6.35 -13.83 -22.66
C ASP A 228 -6.36 -13.04 -23.98
N THR A 229 -6.72 -11.76 -23.92
CA THR A 229 -6.89 -10.88 -25.08
C THR A 229 -6.14 -9.57 -24.87
N ASN A 230 -5.54 -9.03 -25.94
CA ASN A 230 -4.98 -7.67 -25.90
C ASN A 230 -6.12 -6.67 -25.77
N CYS A 231 -6.11 -5.83 -24.74
CA CYS A 231 -7.15 -4.83 -24.52
C CYS A 231 -6.66 -3.68 -23.64
N ARG A 232 -7.48 -2.65 -23.48
CA ARG A 232 -7.36 -1.68 -22.40
C ARG A 232 -8.25 -2.12 -21.25
N ALA A 233 -7.68 -2.30 -20.06
CA ALA A 233 -8.41 -2.84 -18.92
C ALA A 233 -8.13 -2.09 -17.61
N THR A 234 -9.12 -2.15 -16.73
CA THR A 234 -9.03 -1.68 -15.35
C THR A 234 -9.41 -2.84 -14.44
N VAL A 235 -8.54 -3.12 -13.46
CA VAL A 235 -8.81 -4.07 -12.38
C VAL A 235 -8.56 -3.35 -11.07
N GLU A 236 -9.61 -3.12 -10.32
CA GLU A 236 -9.58 -2.38 -9.07
C GLU A 236 -10.09 -3.25 -7.94
N PHE A 237 -9.28 -3.36 -6.90
CA PHE A 237 -9.62 -3.91 -5.61
C PHE A 237 -10.00 -2.80 -4.64
N ALA A 238 -10.95 -3.12 -3.77
CA ALA A 238 -11.26 -2.31 -2.61
C ALA A 238 -11.26 -3.17 -1.35
N TYR A 239 -10.65 -2.62 -0.31
CA TYR A 239 -10.42 -3.22 0.99
C TYR A 239 -11.07 -2.37 2.09
N ASP A 240 -11.99 -2.99 2.85
CA ASP A 240 -12.81 -2.34 3.89
C ASP A 240 -12.94 -3.19 5.17
#